data_AF-A0A6M9Q063-F1
#
_entry.id   AF-A0A6M9Q063-F1
#
_cell.length_a   1.000
_cell.length_b   1.000
_cell.length_c   1.000
_cell.angle_alpha   90.00
_cell.angle_beta   90.00
_cell.angle_gamma   90.00
#
_symmetry.space_group_name_H-M   'P 1'
#
loop_
_entity.id
_entity.type
_entity.pdbx_description
1 polymer ?
#
loop_
_entity_poly.entity_id
_entity_poly.type
_entity_poly.pdbx_seq_one_letter_code
_entity_poly.pdbx_strand_id
1 'polypeptide(L)'
;MTMTPFEQERHIECVQRSKILSSASELYFKAAEAIEAGAPEDERYRYIKSAKELIEEAFPEVFEVRHPAPKYVIKEERDYKVLKIVGLAAVILGICYSFVAFGPTGDLSKTWTADDVAKSTAYPKPRN
;
A
#
# COMPACT_ATOMS: atom_id res chain seq x y z
N MET A 1 52.39 -17.91 -14.61
CA MET A 1 50.91 -17.87 -14.52
C MET A 1 50.50 -16.42 -14.50
N THR A 2 49.82 -15.95 -15.53
CA THR A 2 49.27 -14.59 -15.60
C THR A 2 47.89 -14.60 -14.93
N MET A 3 47.64 -13.68 -13.98
CA MET A 3 46.31 -13.56 -13.35
C MET A 3 45.25 -13.28 -14.41
N THR A 4 44.09 -13.89 -14.25
CA THR A 4 42.91 -13.55 -15.06
C THR A 4 42.40 -12.15 -14.68
N PRO A 5 41.70 -11.43 -15.58
CA PRO A 5 41.16 -10.10 -15.28
C PRO A 5 40.27 -10.08 -14.01
N PHE A 6 39.49 -11.15 -13.80
CA PHE A 6 38.64 -11.31 -12.61
C PHE A 6 39.43 -11.49 -11.32
N GLU A 7 40.53 -12.25 -11.35
CA GLU A 7 41.42 -12.39 -10.19
C GLU A 7 42.14 -11.08 -9.88
N GLN A 8 42.46 -10.29 -10.90
CA GLN A 8 43.09 -8.98 -10.73
C GLN A 8 42.13 -7.98 -10.07
N GLU A 9 40.87 -7.93 -10.47
CA GLU A 9 39.83 -7.11 -9.81
C GLU A 9 39.66 -7.49 -8.34
N ARG A 10 39.48 -8.78 -8.03
CA ARG A 10 39.38 -9.26 -6.65
C ARG A 10 40.63 -8.94 -5.83
N HIS A 11 41.81 -9.03 -6.43
CA HIS A 11 43.06 -8.69 -5.74
C HIS A 11 43.10 -7.20 -5.37
N ILE A 12 42.73 -6.31 -6.30
CA ILE A 12 42.66 -4.87 -6.03
C ILE A 12 41.66 -4.59 -4.91
N GLU A 13 40.49 -5.23 -4.96
CA GLU A 13 39.46 -5.10 -3.93
C GLU A 13 39.95 -5.54 -2.54
N CYS A 14 40.58 -6.72 -2.44
CA CYS A 14 41.18 -7.20 -1.20
C CYS A 14 42.24 -6.24 -0.63
N VAL A 15 43.09 -5.67 -1.51
CA VAL A 15 44.11 -4.69 -1.10
C VAL A 15 43.47 -3.38 -0.64
N GLN A 16 42.38 -2.93 -1.27
CA GLN A 16 41.67 -1.74 -0.82
C GLN A 16 41.03 -1.97 0.55
N ARG A 17 40.32 -3.09 0.73
CA ARG A 17 39.70 -3.47 2.01
C ARG A 17 40.74 -3.57 3.13
N SER A 18 41.91 -4.15 2.86
CA SER A 18 42.97 -4.26 3.88
C SER A 18 43.48 -2.90 4.35
N LYS A 19 43.62 -1.93 3.45
CA LYS A 19 43.98 -0.54 3.81
C LYS A 19 42.92 0.12 4.68
N ILE A 20 41.65 0.00 4.32
CA ILE A 20 40.55 0.56 5.10
C ILE A 20 40.52 -0.05 6.51
N LEU A 21 40.68 -1.37 6.62
CA LEU A 21 40.73 -2.06 7.90
C LEU A 21 41.95 -1.70 8.75
N SER A 22 43.08 -1.41 8.11
CA SER A 22 44.26 -0.87 8.80
C SER A 22 43.96 0.51 9.42
N SER A 23 43.31 1.40 8.67
CA SER A 23 42.90 2.71 9.20
C SER A 23 41.87 2.57 10.33
N ALA A 24 40.93 1.63 10.21
CA ALA A 24 39.94 1.36 11.24
C ALA A 24 40.59 0.82 12.54
N SER A 25 41.60 -0.04 12.41
CA SER A 25 42.32 -0.57 13.57
C SER A 25 43.09 0.53 14.32
N GLU A 26 43.72 1.45 13.60
CA GLU A 26 44.38 2.63 14.19
C GLU A 26 43.39 3.52 14.95
N LEU A 27 42.16 3.69 14.45
CA LEU A 27 41.13 4.46 15.15
C LEU A 27 40.68 3.77 16.44
N TYR A 28 40.54 2.45 16.45
CA TYR A 28 40.28 1.72 17.69
C TYR A 28 41.44 1.81 18.68
N PHE A 29 42.68 1.82 18.19
CA PHE A 29 43.85 2.04 19.04
C PHE A 29 43.81 3.42 19.70
N LYS A 30 43.54 4.48 18.92
CA LYS A 30 43.35 5.84 19.45
C LYS A 30 42.19 5.93 20.45
N ALA A 31 41.09 5.19 20.20
CA ALA A 31 39.98 5.11 21.15
C ALA A 31 40.42 4.47 22.47
N ALA A 32 41.23 3.41 22.43
CA ALA A 32 41.79 2.76 23.61
C ALA A 32 42.73 3.69 24.38
N GLU A 33 43.65 4.36 23.69
CA GLU A 33 44.53 5.37 24.31
C GLU A 33 43.73 6.51 24.96
N ALA A 34 42.66 7.00 24.31
CA ALA A 34 41.78 8.01 24.88
C ALA A 34 41.02 7.52 26.12
N ILE A 35 40.66 6.22 26.17
CA ILE A 35 40.06 5.60 27.35
C ILE A 35 41.07 5.56 28.51
N GLU A 36 42.29 5.12 28.24
CA GLU A 36 43.37 5.04 29.24
C GLU A 36 43.77 6.42 29.77
N ALA A 37 43.81 7.43 28.90
CA ALA A 37 44.12 8.80 29.26
C ALA A 37 42.99 9.52 30.02
N GLY A 38 41.83 8.89 30.21
CA GLY A 38 40.71 9.52 30.90
C GLY A 38 40.02 10.63 30.08
N ALA A 39 40.18 10.64 28.74
CA ALA A 39 39.60 11.63 27.84
C ALA A 39 38.05 11.68 27.95
N PRO A 40 37.39 12.78 27.57
CA PRO A 40 35.93 12.87 27.60
C PRO A 40 35.26 11.83 26.70
N GLU A 41 34.03 11.42 27.06
CA GLU A 41 33.28 10.38 26.36
C GLU A 41 33.06 10.70 24.88
N ASP A 42 32.77 11.96 24.54
CA ASP A 42 32.58 12.43 23.17
C ASP A 42 33.79 12.16 22.28
N GLU A 43 35.00 12.34 22.82
CA GLU A 43 36.25 12.13 22.08
C GLU A 43 36.48 10.64 21.82
N ARG A 44 36.25 9.79 22.82
CA ARG A 44 36.32 8.32 22.68
C ARG A 44 35.30 7.83 21.67
N TYR A 45 34.06 8.32 21.77
CA TYR A 45 32.96 7.95 20.89
C TYR A 45 33.25 8.35 19.43
N ARG A 46 33.88 9.52 19.20
CA ARG A 46 34.27 9.95 17.85
C ARG A 46 35.20 8.94 17.18
N TYR A 47 36.25 8.48 17.87
CA TYR A 47 37.16 7.49 17.30
C TYR A 47 36.47 6.16 17.00
N ILE A 48 35.62 5.68 17.92
CA ILE A 48 34.85 4.44 17.75
C ILE A 48 33.88 4.57 16.58
N LYS A 49 33.18 5.71 16.46
CA LYS A 49 32.23 5.95 15.38
C LYS A 49 32.93 5.97 14.02
N SER A 50 34.02 6.71 13.89
CA SER A 50 34.79 6.76 12.64
C SER A 50 35.38 5.39 12.28
N ALA A 51 35.80 4.58 13.26
CA ALA A 51 36.27 3.22 12.99
C ALA A 51 35.16 2.31 12.44
N LYS A 52 33.92 2.46 12.94
CA LYS A 52 32.75 1.73 12.45
C LYS A 52 32.37 2.13 11.03
N GLU A 53 32.36 3.44 10.73
CA GLU A 53 32.08 3.95 9.39
C GLU A 53 33.06 3.38 8.35
N LEU A 54 34.35 3.27 8.68
CA LEU A 54 35.34 2.62 7.80
C LEU A 54 35.10 1.12 7.63
N ILE A 55 34.65 0.41 8.67
CA ILE A 55 34.31 -1.02 8.56
C ILE A 55 33.09 -1.22 7.65
N GLU A 56 32.09 -0.34 7.75
CA GLU A 56 30.92 -0.35 6.87
C GLU A 56 31.33 -0.11 5.41
N GLU A 57 32.24 0.84 5.17
CA GLU A 57 32.81 1.11 3.84
C GLU A 57 33.61 -0.08 3.29
N ALA A 58 34.32 -0.83 4.13
CA ALA A 58 35.08 -2.01 3.72
C ALA A 58 34.21 -3.22 3.34
N PHE A 59 32.97 -3.27 3.85
CA PHE A 59 32.06 -4.41 3.68
C PHE A 59 30.62 -3.96 3.43
N PRO A 60 30.35 -3.21 2.34
CA PRO A 60 29.00 -2.73 2.06
C PRO A 60 28.01 -3.90 1.95
N GLU A 61 28.43 -5.06 1.42
CA GLU A 61 27.56 -6.23 1.30
C GLU A 61 27.09 -6.84 2.64
N VAL A 62 27.81 -6.60 3.74
CA VAL A 62 27.47 -7.11 5.08
C VAL A 62 26.51 -6.16 5.79
N PHE A 63 26.68 -4.85 5.57
CA PHE A 63 25.95 -3.80 6.27
C PHE A 63 24.79 -3.20 5.47
N GLU A 64 24.63 -3.58 4.20
CA GLU A 64 23.37 -3.40 3.48
C GLU A 64 22.27 -4.14 4.25
N VAL A 65 21.50 -3.36 5.03
CA VAL A 65 20.26 -3.80 5.64
C VAL A 65 19.43 -4.37 4.49
N ARG A 66 19.30 -5.71 4.44
CA ARG A 66 18.33 -6.38 3.57
C ARG A 66 17.05 -5.60 3.74
N HIS A 67 16.65 -4.87 2.71
CA HIS A 67 15.42 -4.10 2.78
C HIS A 67 14.36 -5.16 3.08
N PRO A 68 13.66 -5.07 4.23
CA PRO A 68 12.64 -6.06 4.54
C PRO A 68 11.74 -6.11 3.30
N ALA A 69 11.58 -7.31 2.73
CA ALA A 69 10.82 -7.52 1.50
C ALA A 69 9.55 -6.66 1.58
N PRO A 70 9.24 -5.87 0.53
CA PRO A 70 8.19 -4.85 0.60
C PRO A 70 6.95 -5.50 1.19
N LYS A 71 6.62 -5.11 2.43
CA LYS A 71 5.51 -5.66 3.20
C LYS A 71 4.32 -5.55 2.27
N TYR A 72 3.80 -6.69 1.81
CA TYR A 72 2.72 -6.74 0.83
C TYR A 72 1.70 -5.68 1.22
N VAL A 73 1.60 -4.64 0.38
CA VAL A 73 0.59 -3.59 0.56
C VAL A 73 -0.71 -4.31 0.33
N ILE A 74 -1.34 -4.77 1.41
CA ILE A 74 -2.73 -5.20 1.40
C ILE A 74 -3.46 -3.99 0.84
N LYS A 75 -3.83 -4.05 -0.44
CA LYS A 75 -4.67 -3.01 -1.05
C LYS A 75 -5.87 -2.91 -0.12
N GLU A 76 -6.05 -1.76 0.52
CA GLU A 76 -7.27 -1.48 1.25
C GLU A 76 -8.42 -1.72 0.27
N GLU A 77 -9.15 -2.80 0.50
CA GLU A 77 -10.33 -3.14 -0.27
C GLU A 77 -11.35 -2.04 0.08
N ARG A 78 -11.43 -1.00 -0.76
CA ARG A 78 -12.35 0.11 -0.56
C ARG A 78 -13.74 -0.46 -0.35
N ASP A 79 -14.32 -0.22 0.82
CA ASP A 79 -15.65 -0.73 1.14
C ASP A 79 -16.71 0.06 0.36
N TYR A 80 -17.14 -0.51 -0.77
CA TYR A 80 -18.17 0.07 -1.64
C TYR A 80 -19.59 -0.14 -1.11
N LYS A 81 -19.78 -0.60 0.12
CA LYS A 81 -21.12 -0.87 0.69
C LYS A 81 -21.98 0.39 0.71
N VAL A 82 -21.41 1.54 1.08
CA VAL A 82 -22.13 2.83 1.06
C VAL A 82 -22.47 3.26 -0.37
N LEU A 83 -21.53 3.11 -1.31
CA LEU A 83 -21.76 3.46 -2.71
C LEU A 83 -22.87 2.62 -3.36
N LYS A 84 -22.93 1.32 -3.03
CA LYS A 84 -24.01 0.42 -3.48
C LYS A 84 -25.36 0.83 -2.92
N ILE A 85 -25.43 1.21 -1.64
CA ILE A 85 -26.67 1.67 -1.00
C ILE A 85 -27.15 2.97 -1.64
N VAL A 86 -26.26 3.94 -1.84
CA VAL A 86 -26.60 5.23 -2.49
C VAL A 86 -27.05 5.00 -3.93
N GLY A 87 -26.36 4.13 -4.68
CA GLY A 87 -26.75 3.76 -6.04
C GLY A 87 -28.14 3.14 -6.11
N LEU A 88 -28.45 2.21 -5.20
CA LEU A 88 -29.77 1.58 -5.14
C LEU A 88 -30.88 2.60 -4.80
N ALA A 89 -30.63 3.49 -3.83
CA ALA A 89 -31.58 4.54 -3.46
C ALA A 89 -31.86 5.48 -4.64
N ALA A 90 -30.82 5.86 -5.41
CA ALA A 90 -30.98 6.70 -6.59
C ALA A 90 -31.82 6.04 -7.69
N VAL A 91 -31.67 4.72 -7.90
CA VAL A 91 -32.48 3.95 -8.86
C VAL A 91 -33.94 3.92 -8.44
N ILE A 92 -34.23 3.65 -7.17
CA ILE A 92 -35.61 3.64 -6.64
C ILE A 92 -36.26 5.02 -6.82
N LEU A 93 -35.55 6.09 -6.43
CA LEU A 93 -36.03 7.45 -6.60
C LEU A 93 -36.26 7.80 -8.07
N GLY A 94 -35.38 7.36 -8.98
CA GLY A 94 -35.56 7.55 -10.42
C GLY A 94 -36.80 6.86 -10.98
N ILE A 95 -37.11 5.64 -10.51
CA ILE A 95 -38.32 4.92 -10.89
C ILE A 95 -39.57 5.61 -10.33
N CYS A 96 -39.56 6.02 -9.06
CA CYS A 96 -40.67 6.79 -8.49
C CYS A 96 -40.89 8.11 -9.25
N TYR A 97 -39.81 8.80 -9.60
CA TYR A 97 -39.88 10.03 -10.39
C TYR A 97 -40.43 9.77 -11.79
N SER A 98 -40.05 8.68 -12.46
CA SER A 98 -40.60 8.36 -13.78
C SER A 98 -42.10 8.03 -13.71
N PHE A 99 -42.59 7.40 -12.65
CA PHE A 99 -44.03 7.22 -12.43
C PHE A 99 -44.76 8.55 -12.19
N VAL A 100 -44.13 9.53 -11.55
CA VAL A 100 -44.72 10.87 -11.37
C VAL A 100 -44.71 11.67 -12.67
N ALA A 101 -43.61 11.62 -13.42
CA ALA A 101 -43.42 12.43 -14.63
C ALA A 101 -44.08 11.84 -15.88
N PHE A 102 -44.12 10.50 -15.98
CA PHE A 102 -44.56 9.77 -17.17
C PHE A 102 -45.56 8.66 -16.87
N GLY A 103 -45.81 8.33 -15.60
CA GLY A 103 -46.84 7.37 -15.27
C GLY A 103 -48.18 7.92 -15.75
N PRO A 104 -49.10 7.05 -16.23
CA PRO A 104 -50.46 7.48 -16.40
C PRO A 104 -50.90 7.85 -14.99
N THR A 105 -51.11 9.13 -14.71
CA THR A 105 -52.04 9.54 -13.66
C THR A 105 -53.36 8.91 -14.08
N GLY A 106 -53.53 7.64 -13.71
CA GLY A 106 -54.81 6.99 -13.56
C GLY A 106 -55.54 7.89 -12.61
N ASP A 107 -56.39 8.71 -13.20
CA ASP A 107 -57.31 9.57 -12.51
C ASP A 107 -58.05 8.71 -11.48
N LEU A 108 -57.59 8.78 -10.23
CA LEU A 108 -58.16 8.08 -9.09
C LEU A 108 -59.57 8.62 -8.77
N SER A 109 -60.05 9.62 -9.52
CA SER A 109 -61.42 10.12 -9.44
C SER A 109 -62.44 9.34 -10.28
N LYS A 110 -62.03 8.30 -11.03
CA LYS A 110 -62.99 7.37 -11.67
C LYS A 110 -63.71 6.55 -10.60
N THR A 111 -64.76 7.14 -10.04
CA THR A 111 -65.79 6.46 -9.25
C THR A 111 -66.33 5.29 -10.07
N TRP A 112 -66.23 4.08 -9.55
CA TRP A 112 -66.90 2.91 -10.12
C TRP A 112 -68.42 3.18 -10.13
N THR A 113 -68.97 3.51 -11.30
CA THR A 113 -70.41 3.66 -11.48
C THR A 113 -71.04 2.29 -11.73
N ALA A 114 -72.25 2.09 -11.22
CA ALA A 114 -72.98 0.82 -11.25
C ALA A 114 -73.12 0.22 -12.67
N ASP A 115 -73.04 1.04 -13.72
CA ASP A 115 -73.08 0.62 -15.12
C ASP A 115 -71.88 -0.24 -15.54
N ASP A 116 -70.69 -0.04 -14.95
CA ASP A 116 -69.49 -0.84 -15.27
C ASP A 116 -69.55 -2.26 -14.68
N VAL A 117 -70.30 -2.44 -13.58
CA VAL A 117 -70.54 -3.74 -12.96
C VAL A 117 -71.46 -4.58 -13.85
N ALA A 118 -72.55 -3.98 -14.35
CA ALA A 118 -73.53 -4.68 -15.19
C ALA A 118 -72.93 -5.20 -16.52
N LYS A 119 -71.98 -4.46 -17.10
CA LYS A 119 -71.27 -4.85 -18.31
C LYS A 119 -70.31 -6.02 -18.10
N SER A 120 -69.76 -6.13 -16.90
CA SER A 120 -68.76 -7.14 -16.53
C SER A 120 -69.38 -8.45 -16.02
N THR A 121 -70.65 -8.41 -15.58
CA THR A 121 -71.39 -9.59 -15.09
C THR A 121 -72.41 -10.13 -16.09
N ALA A 122 -72.45 -9.61 -17.32
CA ALA A 122 -73.38 -10.08 -18.34
C ALA A 122 -72.96 -11.48 -18.83
N TYR A 123 -73.63 -12.53 -18.32
CA TYR A 123 -73.46 -13.90 -18.82
C TYR A 123 -73.87 -13.98 -20.30
N PRO A 124 -73.17 -14.78 -21.12
CA PRO A 124 -73.46 -14.88 -22.54
C PRO A 124 -74.87 -15.43 -22.77
N LYS A 125 -75.68 -14.73 -23.58
CA LYS A 125 -77.04 -15.16 -23.91
C LYS A 125 -76.98 -16.44 -24.77
N PRO A 126 -77.78 -17.47 -24.47
CA PRO A 126 -77.85 -18.65 -25.32
C PRO A 126 -78.44 -18.28 -26.69
N ARG A 127 -77.82 -18.82 -27.73
CA ARG A 127 -78.16 -18.58 -29.12
C ARG A 127 -79.28 -19.55 -29.51
N ASN A 128 -80.46 -19.03 -29.84
CA ASN A 128 -81.49 -19.79 -30.56
C ASN A 128 -81.13 -19.89 -32.04
#